data_AF-A0A3C1HXG5-F1
#
_entry.id   AF-A0A3C1HXG5-F1
#
_cell.length_a   1.000
_cell.length_b   1.000
_cell.length_c   1.000
_cell.angle_alpha   90.00
_cell.angle_beta   90.00
_cell.angle_gamma   90.00
#
_symmetry.space_group_name_H-M   'P 1'
#
loop_
_entity.id
_entity.type
_entity.pdbx_description
1 polymer ?
#
loop_
_entity_poly.entity_id
_entity_poly.type
_entity_poly.pdbx_seq_one_letter_code
_entity_poly.pdbx_strand_id
1 'polypeptide(L)' 'MRVSQEFMKQLEEMYQLYEEEIKEKFKNGLLKESAAKTYLRHSGTFVRWWKGDFYPGAKNRQKGV' A
#
# COMPACT_ATOMS: atom_id res chain seq x y z
N MET A 1 -14.67 6.93 -6.64
CA MET A 1 -13.87 8.09 -7.07
C MET A 1 -13.45 7.81 -8.51
N ARG A 2 -13.85 8.64 -9.49
CA ARG A 2 -13.38 8.47 -10.89
C ARG A 2 -12.14 9.33 -11.04
N VAL A 3 -11.02 8.69 -11.33
CA VAL A 3 -9.71 9.33 -11.37
C VAL A 3 -9.07 8.97 -12.70
N SER A 4 -8.34 9.90 -13.32
CA SER A 4 -7.72 9.64 -14.62
C SER A 4 -6.68 8.53 -14.49
N GLN A 5 -6.47 7.76 -15.57
CA GLN A 5 -5.43 6.72 -15.61
C GLN A 5 -4.03 7.31 -15.42
N GLU A 6 -3.82 8.53 -15.90
CA GLU A 6 -2.57 9.27 -15.73
C GLU A 6 -2.29 9.56 -14.25
N PHE A 7 -3.28 10.05 -13.51
CA PHE A 7 -3.14 10.28 -12.08
C PHE A 7 -2.94 8.97 -11.31
N MET A 8 -3.59 7.88 -11.72
CA MET A 8 -3.35 6.56 -11.11
C MET A 8 -1.88 6.13 -11.27
N LYS A 9 -1.30 6.34 -12.45
CA LYS A 9 0.10 6.01 -12.71
C LYS A 9 1.04 6.84 -11.84
N GLN A 10 0.83 8.16 -11.79
CA GLN A 10 1.62 9.07 -10.95
C GLN A 10 1.54 8.70 -9.47
N LEU A 11 0.34 8.36 -9.00
CA LEU A 11 0.14 7.93 -7.62
C LEU A 11 0.90 6.64 -7.32
N GLU A 12 0.87 5.65 -8.23
CA GLU A 12 1.61 4.40 -8.08
C GLU A 12 3.12 4.61 -8.07
N GLU A 13 3.66 5.48 -8.94
CA GLU A 13 5.07 5.86 -8.95
C GLU A 13 5.49 6.53 -7.63
N MET A 14 4.70 7.51 -7.15
CA MET A 14 4.94 8.13 -5.84
C MET A 14 4.88 7.12 -4.69
N TYR A 15 4.00 6.14 -4.81
CA TYR A 15 3.85 5.09 -3.82
C TYR A 15 5.08 4.17 -3.75
N GLN A 16 5.61 3.78 -4.91
CA GLN A 16 6.81 2.96 -5.00
C GLN A 16 8.01 3.70 -4.40
N LEU A 17 8.18 4.97 -4.74
CA LEU A 17 9.24 5.82 -4.18
C LEU A 17 9.15 5.91 -2.65
N TYR A 18 7.94 6.10 -2.11
CA TYR A 18 7.72 6.11 -0.67
C TYR A 18 8.11 4.78 -0.01
N GLU A 19 7.73 3.64 -0.58
CA GLU A 19 8.10 2.34 -0.02
C GLU A 19 9.61 2.10 -0.04
N GLU A 20 10.30 2.52 -1.10
CA GLU A 20 11.76 2.46 -1.21
C GLU A 20 12.43 3.31 -0.13
N GLU A 21 12.00 4.55 0.05
CA GLU A 21 12.53 5.45 1.07
C GLU A 21 12.40 4.86 2.49
N ILE A 22 11.24 4.28 2.82
CA ILE A 22 11.03 3.64 4.12
C ILE A 22 11.94 2.41 4.29
N LYS A 23 12.11 1.60 3.24
CA LYS A 23 13.01 0.43 3.26
C LYS A 23 14.47 0.85 3.42
N GLU A 24 14.91 1.91 2.75
CA GLU A 24 16.27 2.45 2.89
C GLU A 24 16.52 3.01 4.29
N LYS A 25 15.62 3.83 4.81
CA LYS A 25 15.75 4.37 6.18
C LYS A 25 15.74 3.26 7.24
N PHE A 26 14.97 2.19 7.02
CA PHE A 26 15.01 1.01 7.87
C PHE A 26 16.38 0.29 7.80
N LYS A 27 16.91 0.04 6.59
CA LYS A 27 18.24 -0.57 6.38
C LYS A 27 19.36 0.26 7.01
N ASN A 28 19.26 1.58 6.94
CA ASN A 28 20.23 2.52 7.52
C ASN A 28 20.09 2.68 9.04
N GLY A 29 19.19 1.93 9.69
CA GLY A 29 18.98 1.97 11.15
C GLY A 29 18.30 3.25 11.65
N LEU A 30 17.83 4.11 10.75
CA LEU A 30 17.15 5.37 11.08
C LEU A 30 15.69 5.15 11.48
N LEU A 31 15.16 3.94 11.27
CA LEU A 31 13.77 3.60 11.44
C LEU A 31 13.65 2.29 12.22
N LYS A 32 12.84 2.30 13.29
CA LYS A 32 12.52 1.08 14.04
C LYS A 32 11.64 0.16 13.19
N GLU A 33 11.77 -1.15 13.38
CA GLU A 33 10.98 -2.15 12.65
C GLU A 33 9.46 -1.92 12.80
N SER A 34 8.99 -1.54 13.99
CA SER A 34 7.59 -1.22 14.24
C SER A 34 7.09 -0.01 13.45
N ALA A 35 7.94 1.01 13.29
CA ALA A 35 7.63 2.20 12.50
C ALA A 35 7.64 1.89 11.00
N ALA A 36 8.63 1.14 10.51
CA ALA A 36 8.67 0.68 9.12
C ALA A 36 7.43 -0.17 8.77
N LYS A 37 7.04 -1.11 9.65
CA LYS A 37 5.81 -1.89 9.51
C LYS A 37 4.57 -1.00 9.46
N THR A 38 4.49 0.04 10.31
CA THR A 38 3.33 0.95 10.35
C THR A 38 3.19 1.72 9.04
N TYR A 39 4.29 2.28 8.53
CA TYR A 39 4.32 3.03 7.28
C TYR A 39 3.97 2.17 6.05
N LEU A 40 4.37 0.90 6.05
CA LEU A 40 4.07 -0.04 4.96
C LEU A 40 2.74 -0.80 5.15
N ARG A 41 2.09 -0.72 6.32
CA ARG A 41 0.94 -1.59 6.68
C ARG A 41 -0.26 -1.43 5.75
N HIS A 42 -0.60 -0.20 5.44
CA HIS A 42 -1.80 0.14 4.67
C HIS A 42 -1.49 0.42 3.21
N SER A 43 -0.24 0.22 2.83
CA SER A 43 0.34 0.84 1.66
C SER A 43 -0.21 0.21 0.38
N GLY A 44 -0.06 -1.10 0.25
CA GLY A 44 -0.68 -1.87 -0.83
C GLY A 44 -2.21 -1.98 -0.73
N THR A 45 -2.80 -1.78 0.44
CA THR A 45 -4.27 -1.83 0.60
C THR A 45 -4.93 -0.61 -0.04
N PHE A 46 -4.33 0.57 0.11
CA PHE A 46 -4.81 1.80 -0.48
C PHE A 46 -4.81 1.74 -2.01
N VAL A 47 -3.70 1.29 -2.62
CA VAL A 47 -3.58 1.11 -4.08
C VAL A 47 -4.61 0.12 -4.62
N ARG A 48 -4.78 -1.04 -3.96
CA ARG A 48 -5.78 -2.05 -4.36
C ARG A 48 -7.21 -1.53 -4.23
N TRP A 49 -7.51 -0.77 -3.17
CA TRP A 49 -8.83 -0.14 -2.99
C TRP A 49 -9.17 0.83 -4.10
N TRP A 50 -8.18 1.58 -4.53
CA TRP A 50 -8.33 2.52 -5.63
C TRP A 50 -8.44 1.88 -7.00
N LYS A 51 -7.72 0.78 -7.26
CA LYS A 51 -7.84 0.00 -8.50
C LYS A 51 -9.18 -0.74 -8.64
N GLY A 52 -10.01 -0.73 -7.59
CA GLY A 52 -11.24 -1.54 -7.55
C GLY A 52 -10.98 -3.02 -7.25
N ASP A 53 -9.72 -3.40 -7.06
CA ASP A 53 -9.25 -4.76 -6.76
C ASP A 53 -9.27 -5.08 -5.25
N PHE A 54 -9.96 -4.27 -4.47
CA PHE A 54 -10.16 -4.48 -3.04
C PHE A 54 -11.64 -4.72 -2.74
N TYR A 55 -11.93 -5.96 -2.38
CA TYR A 55 -13.22 -6.34 -1.84
C TYR A 55 -13.11 -6.42 -0.31
N PRO A 56 -13.64 -5.44 0.45
CA PRO A 56 -13.69 -5.54 1.90
C PRO A 56 -14.43 -6.82 2.30
N GLY A 57 -13.82 -7.63 3.17
CA GLY A 57 -14.39 -8.92 3.59
C GLY A 57 -14.17 -10.10 2.65
N ALA A 58 -13.34 -10.00 1.59
CA ALA A 58 -13.04 -11.14 0.71
C ALA A 58 -12.54 -12.39 1.47
N LYS A 59 -11.75 -12.20 2.54
CA LYS A 59 -11.30 -13.30 3.42
C LYS A 59 -12.45 -13.99 4.17
N ASN A 60 -13.57 -13.31 4.40
CA ASN A 60 -14.73 -13.88 5.09
C ASN A 60 -15.63 -14.70 4.14
N ARG A 61 -15.54 -14.48 2.81
CA ARG A 61 -16.27 -15.32 1.84
C ARG A 61 -15.74 -16.75 1.77
N GLN A 62 -14.45 -16.97 2.05
CA GLN A 62 -13.86 -18.31 2.04
C GLN A 62 -14.17 -19.14 3.30
N LYS A 63 -14.80 -18.55 4.32
CA LYS A 63 -15.18 -19.26 5.56
C LYS A 63 -16.68 -19.59 5.65
N GLY A 64 -17.41 -19.43 4.54
CA GLY A 64 -18.79 -19.92 4.41
C GLY A 64 -18.83 -21.20 3.59
N VAL A 65 -18.48 -22.32 4.21
CA VAL A 65 -18.95 -23.67 3.84
C VAL A 65 -19.79 -24.15 5.02
#